data_AF-A0A7X9SAZ5-F1
#
_entry.id   AF-A0A7X9SAZ5-F1
#
_cell.length_a   1.000
_cell.length_b   1.000
_cell.length_c   1.000
_cell.angle_alpha   90.00
_cell.angle_beta   90.00
_cell.angle_gamma   90.00
#
_symmetry.space_group_name_H-M   'P 1'
#
loop_
_entity.id
_entity.type
_entity.pdbx_description
1 polymer ?
#
loop_
_entity_poly.entity_id
_entity_poly.type
_entity_poly.pdbx_seq_one_letter_code
_entity_poly.pdbx_strand_id
1 'polypeptide(L)'
;MKVVFLLCFTALFFSCNDSDYLNVEQEFIDSQEVSNKLEDESSFVSLSKAMEVADVFFNGRTATTTSSRSTQTKQIDGNPIKIPDENGTPLMYIINYRDGGFAIVSATKNCYPVLAYSDEGSFTLSKDMGGAAVWLDNTKKAIIDSDSRVNFFIEK
;
A
#
# COMPACT_ATOMS: atom_id res chain seq x y z
N MET A 1 53.67 7.87 -23.03
CA MET A 1 52.73 7.59 -21.91
C MET A 1 52.10 8.88 -21.40
N LYS A 2 51.17 9.48 -22.15
CA LYS A 2 50.34 10.62 -21.67
C LYS A 2 48.93 10.60 -22.28
N VAL A 3 48.74 9.88 -23.39
CA VAL A 3 47.44 9.79 -24.08
C VAL A 3 46.58 8.60 -23.61
N VAL A 4 47.18 7.57 -23.00
CA VAL A 4 46.45 6.38 -22.54
C VAL A 4 45.69 6.62 -21.22
N PHE A 5 46.09 7.61 -20.42
CA PHE A 5 45.43 7.90 -19.14
C PHE A 5 44.14 8.74 -19.26
N LEU A 6 43.86 9.29 -20.45
CA LEU A 6 42.71 10.19 -20.66
C LEU A 6 41.42 9.46 -21.08
N LEU A 7 41.50 8.17 -21.41
CA LEU A 7 40.35 7.39 -21.91
C LEU A 7 39.56 6.64 -20.82
N CYS A 8 40.03 6.61 -19.57
CA CYS A 8 39.34 5.91 -18.47
C CYS A 8 38.44 6.83 -17.61
N PHE A 9 38.54 8.15 -17.72
CA PHE A 9 37.77 9.08 -16.88
C PHE A 9 36.40 9.47 -17.46
N THR A 10 36.14 9.20 -18.75
CA THR A 10 34.88 9.56 -19.41
C THR A 10 33.80 8.47 -19.36
N ALA A 11 34.14 7.27 -18.85
CA ALA A 11 33.21 6.15 -18.76
C ALA A 11 32.34 6.14 -17.49
N LEU A 12 32.50 7.11 -16.57
CA LEU A 12 31.74 7.21 -15.32
C LEU A 12 30.55 8.18 -15.38
N PHE A 13 30.26 8.79 -16.54
CA PHE A 13 29.14 9.73 -16.69
C PHE A 13 27.96 9.19 -17.52
N PHE A 14 27.99 7.93 -17.93
CA PHE A 14 26.78 7.22 -18.38
C PHE A 14 26.12 6.53 -17.18
N SER A 15 25.73 7.33 -16.18
CA SER A 15 24.68 6.90 -15.25
C SER A 15 23.37 6.97 -16.01
N CYS A 16 22.67 5.83 -16.11
CA CYS A 16 21.40 5.71 -16.81
C CYS A 16 20.45 6.85 -16.40
N ASN A 17 19.93 7.56 -17.40
CA ASN A 17 18.75 8.38 -17.24
C ASN A 17 17.57 7.60 -17.82
N ASP A 18 17.22 6.49 -17.17
CA ASP A 18 15.90 5.91 -17.36
C ASP A 18 14.95 6.75 -16.51
N SER A 19 14.58 7.92 -17.05
CA SER A 19 13.37 8.58 -16.61
C SER A 19 12.20 7.74 -17.12
N ASP A 20 11.89 6.67 -16.39
CA ASP A 20 10.57 6.03 -16.42
C ASP A 20 9.59 7.07 -15.90
N TYR A 21 9.22 7.99 -16.79
CA TYR A 21 8.05 8.81 -16.61
C TYR A 21 6.88 7.84 -16.59
N LEU A 22 6.36 7.57 -15.39
CA LEU A 22 5.04 7.02 -15.21
C LEU A 22 4.07 7.92 -16.00
N ASN A 23 3.65 7.43 -17.17
CA ASN A 23 2.59 8.04 -17.93
C ASN A 23 1.28 7.72 -17.20
N VAL A 24 1.01 8.46 -16.11
CA VAL A 24 -0.15 8.29 -15.22
C VAL A 24 -1.45 8.70 -15.92
N GLU A 25 -1.41 9.21 -17.15
CA GLU A 25 -2.57 9.86 -17.76
C GLU A 25 -3.33 9.01 -18.78
N GLN A 26 -2.91 7.78 -19.06
CA GLN A 26 -3.64 6.97 -20.05
C GLN A 26 -3.61 5.48 -19.73
N GLU A 27 -4.33 5.06 -18.68
CA GLU A 27 -5.04 3.77 -18.59
C GLU A 27 -5.81 3.67 -17.25
N PHE A 28 -6.74 4.60 -17.02
CA PHE A 28 -7.83 4.46 -16.02
C PHE A 28 -9.21 4.68 -16.66
N ILE A 29 -9.28 4.50 -17.98
CA ILE A 29 -10.52 4.56 -18.75
C ILE A 29 -10.54 3.31 -19.63
N ASP A 30 -10.91 2.18 -19.05
CA ASP A 30 -11.88 1.23 -19.64
C ASP A 30 -11.99 -0.02 -18.76
N SER A 31 -12.75 0.07 -17.68
CA SER A 31 -13.67 -0.98 -17.21
C SER A 31 -14.15 -0.67 -15.79
N GLN A 32 -15.15 0.18 -15.68
CA GLN A 32 -16.21 -0.08 -14.70
C GLN A 32 -17.50 0.54 -15.21
N GLU A 33 -18.37 -0.33 -15.71
CA GLU A 33 -19.80 -0.08 -15.72
C GLU A 33 -20.18 0.25 -14.27
N VAL A 34 -20.44 1.53 -14.03
CA VAL A 34 -20.84 2.07 -12.71
C VAL A 34 -22.22 1.50 -12.40
N SER A 35 -22.24 0.31 -11.81
CA SER A 35 -23.37 -0.13 -11.01
C SER A 35 -23.52 0.90 -9.90
N ASN A 36 -24.62 1.66 -9.94
CA ASN A 36 -25.03 2.60 -8.91
C ASN A 36 -25.25 1.86 -7.58
N LYS A 37 -24.15 1.47 -6.94
CA LYS A 37 -24.13 1.00 -5.56
C LYS A 37 -24.03 2.29 -4.76
N LEU A 38 -25.13 2.67 -4.11
CA LEU A 38 -25.21 3.77 -3.14
C LEU A 38 -23.84 3.93 -2.48
N GLU A 39 -23.13 5.02 -2.79
CA GLU A 39 -21.86 5.30 -2.16
C GLU A 39 -22.12 5.29 -0.66
N ASP A 40 -21.45 4.37 0.03
CA ASP A 40 -21.44 4.38 1.47
C ASP A 40 -20.75 5.68 1.88
N GLU A 41 -21.54 6.71 2.18
CA GLU A 41 -21.09 8.04 2.64
C GLU A 41 -20.18 7.94 3.88
N SER A 42 -20.15 6.78 4.55
CA SER A 42 -19.21 6.49 5.61
C SER A 42 -17.77 6.44 5.07
N SER A 43 -16.88 7.18 5.73
CA SER A 43 -15.43 7.04 5.51
C SER A 43 -14.91 5.68 6.00
N PHE A 44 -15.65 4.96 6.83
CA PHE A 44 -15.20 3.69 7.41
C PHE A 44 -15.02 2.60 6.35
N VAL A 45 -13.91 1.88 6.44
CA VAL A 45 -13.60 0.70 5.63
C VAL A 45 -13.67 -0.53 6.52
N SER A 46 -14.60 -1.43 6.23
CA SER A 46 -14.74 -2.69 6.95
C SER A 46 -13.57 -3.64 6.68
N LEU A 47 -13.38 -4.64 7.54
CA LEU A 47 -12.36 -5.66 7.35
C LEU A 47 -12.49 -6.39 6.00
N SER A 48 -13.71 -6.75 5.59
CA SER A 48 -13.93 -7.44 4.31
C SER A 48 -13.54 -6.54 3.13
N LYS A 49 -13.86 -5.25 3.18
CA LYS A 49 -13.46 -4.29 2.15
C LYS A 49 -11.95 -4.07 2.14
N ALA A 50 -11.32 -4.03 3.31
CA ALA A 50 -9.86 -3.95 3.42
C ALA A 50 -9.16 -5.20 2.82
N MET A 51 -9.72 -6.39 3.01
CA MET A 51 -9.22 -7.62 2.38
C MET A 51 -9.35 -7.59 0.85
N GLU A 52 -10.47 -7.06 0.33
CA GLU A 52 -10.66 -6.83 -1.10
C GLU A 52 -9.62 -5.85 -1.66
N VAL A 53 -9.38 -4.74 -0.96
CA VAL A 53 -8.32 -3.76 -1.31
C VAL A 53 -6.95 -4.42 -1.36
N ALA A 54 -6.62 -5.28 -0.39
CA ALA A 54 -5.35 -5.99 -0.36
C ALA A 54 -5.20 -6.97 -1.52
N ASP A 55 -6.26 -7.71 -1.86
CA ASP A 55 -6.29 -8.65 -2.98
C ASP A 55 -6.10 -7.93 -4.32
N VAL A 56 -6.84 -6.83 -4.54
CA VAL A 56 -6.67 -5.97 -5.73
C VAL A 56 -5.25 -5.42 -5.80
N PHE A 57 -4.67 -4.99 -4.68
CA PHE A 57 -3.30 -4.46 -4.66
C PHE A 57 -2.26 -5.48 -5.11
N PHE A 58 -2.30 -6.71 -4.62
CA PHE A 58 -1.33 -7.74 -5.01
C PHE A 58 -1.61 -8.32 -6.40
N ASN A 59 -2.87 -8.54 -6.76
CA ASN A 59 -3.23 -9.12 -8.05
C ASN A 59 -3.02 -8.09 -9.19
N GLY A 60 -3.34 -6.82 -8.96
CA GLY A 60 -3.14 -5.73 -9.92
C GLY A 60 -1.67 -5.49 -10.29
N ARG A 61 -0.73 -5.86 -9.40
CA ARG A 61 0.73 -5.80 -9.67
C ARG A 61 1.23 -6.89 -10.63
N THR A 62 0.45 -7.95 -10.84
CA THR A 62 0.91 -9.10 -11.65
C THR A 62 0.53 -9.00 -13.13
N ALA A 63 -0.37 -8.07 -13.50
CA ALA A 63 -0.88 -7.93 -14.87
C ALA A 63 0.10 -7.25 -15.85
N THR A 64 1.08 -6.49 -15.39
CA THR A 64 1.98 -5.67 -16.24
C THR A 64 3.28 -6.35 -16.64
N THR A 65 3.56 -7.56 -16.16
CA THR A 65 4.76 -8.32 -16.57
C THR A 65 4.35 -9.51 -17.43
N THR A 66 4.70 -9.49 -18.72
CA THR A 66 4.55 -10.59 -19.71
C THR A 66 5.36 -11.86 -19.39
N SER A 67 5.78 -12.04 -18.14
CA SER A 67 6.45 -13.23 -17.67
C SER A 67 5.44 -14.04 -16.87
N SER A 68 5.19 -15.26 -17.32
CA SER A 68 4.33 -16.31 -16.75
C SER A 68 4.69 -16.71 -15.31
N ARG A 69 4.85 -15.75 -14.38
CA ARG A 69 4.77 -16.01 -12.95
C ARG A 69 3.32 -16.30 -12.66
N SER A 70 3.03 -17.59 -12.47
CA SER A 70 1.84 -18.12 -11.80
C SER A 70 1.11 -17.02 -11.03
N THR A 71 -0.11 -16.68 -11.44
CA THR A 71 -1.10 -15.94 -10.67
C THR A 71 -1.41 -16.72 -9.39
N GLN A 72 -0.46 -16.73 -8.46
CA GLN A 72 -0.67 -17.30 -7.15
C GLN A 72 -1.33 -16.18 -6.34
N THR A 73 -2.66 -16.17 -6.36
CA THR A 73 -3.44 -15.39 -5.41
C THR A 73 -2.91 -15.69 -4.02
N LYS A 74 -2.29 -14.69 -3.37
CA LYS A 74 -1.73 -14.89 -2.03
C LYS A 74 -2.87 -15.25 -1.08
N GLN A 75 -2.82 -16.45 -0.50
CA GLN A 75 -3.85 -16.88 0.43
C GLN A 75 -3.63 -16.24 1.80
N ILE A 76 -4.67 -15.65 2.39
CA ILE A 76 -4.58 -15.01 3.71
C ILE A 76 -4.29 -16.07 4.78
N ASP A 77 -3.35 -15.73 5.68
CA ASP A 77 -2.98 -16.55 6.83
C ASP A 77 -3.81 -16.14 8.06
N GLY A 78 -4.71 -17.04 8.48
CA GLY A 78 -5.57 -16.84 9.64
C GLY A 78 -6.48 -15.62 9.55
N ASN A 79 -6.70 -14.97 10.70
CA ASN A 79 -7.51 -13.77 10.81
C ASN A 79 -6.62 -12.52 10.77
N PRO A 80 -6.93 -11.50 9.95
CA PRO A 80 -6.21 -10.24 9.97
C PRO A 80 -6.22 -9.56 11.34
N ILE A 81 -5.10 -8.92 11.68
CA ILE A 81 -4.95 -8.21 12.97
C ILE A 81 -5.59 -6.83 12.83
N LYS A 82 -6.47 -6.48 13.77
CA LYS A 82 -7.10 -5.16 13.84
C LYS A 82 -6.28 -4.26 14.76
N ILE A 83 -5.91 -3.08 14.29
CA ILE A 83 -5.25 -2.05 15.11
C ILE A 83 -6.28 -0.97 15.45
N PRO A 84 -6.75 -0.88 16.70
CA PRO A 84 -7.75 0.09 17.09
C PRO A 84 -7.17 1.44 17.52
N ASP A 85 -8.04 2.45 17.54
CA ASP A 85 -7.90 3.67 18.32
C ASP A 85 -8.14 3.42 19.82
N GLU A 86 -8.20 4.50 20.61
CA GLU A 86 -8.46 4.42 22.05
C GLU A 86 -9.89 3.95 22.40
N ASN A 87 -10.84 4.09 21.48
CA ASN A 87 -12.24 3.72 21.65
C ASN A 87 -12.54 2.29 21.13
N GLY A 88 -11.56 1.60 20.55
CA GLY A 88 -11.74 0.29 19.94
C GLY A 88 -12.16 0.33 18.46
N THR A 89 -12.27 1.52 17.86
CA THR A 89 -12.56 1.69 16.44
C THR A 89 -11.33 1.28 15.63
N PRO A 90 -11.44 0.38 14.64
CA PRO A 90 -10.31 0.02 13.79
C PRO A 90 -9.75 1.24 13.05
N LEU A 91 -8.43 1.42 13.08
CA LEU A 91 -7.69 2.40 12.29
C LEU A 91 -7.04 1.77 11.05
N MET A 92 -6.58 0.53 11.19
CA MET A 92 -5.97 -0.24 10.11
C MET A 92 -6.05 -1.75 10.38
N TYR A 93 -5.81 -2.52 9.33
CA TYR A 93 -5.80 -3.98 9.33
C TYR A 93 -4.46 -4.50 8.81
N ILE A 94 -3.91 -5.52 9.48
CA ILE A 94 -2.71 -6.22 9.02
C ILE A 94 -3.14 -7.58 8.48
N ILE A 95 -2.90 -7.81 7.20
CA ILE A 95 -3.28 -9.02 6.47
C ILE A 95 -1.98 -9.75 6.12
N ASN A 96 -1.72 -10.86 6.80
CA ASN A 96 -0.60 -11.76 6.50
C ASN A 96 -1.03 -12.81 5.48
N TYR A 97 -0.08 -13.34 4.71
CA TYR A 97 -0.34 -14.38 3.71
C TYR A 97 0.47 -15.65 3.98
N ARG A 98 -0.13 -16.81 3.68
CA ARG A 98 0.43 -18.15 3.96
C ARG A 98 1.77 -18.37 3.27
N ASP A 99 1.87 -17.91 2.02
CA ASP A 99 3.08 -18.06 1.20
C ASP A 99 4.07 -16.90 1.39
N GLY A 100 3.90 -16.13 2.48
CA GLY A 100 4.71 -14.97 2.81
C GLY A 100 4.19 -13.65 2.24
N GLY A 101 4.64 -12.57 2.85
CA GLY A 101 4.20 -11.21 2.63
C GLY A 101 3.09 -10.76 3.55
N PHE A 102 2.84 -9.46 3.55
CA PHE A 102 1.74 -8.83 4.26
C PHE A 102 1.31 -7.53 3.58
N ALA A 103 0.08 -7.10 3.84
CA ALA A 103 -0.38 -5.73 3.60
C ALA A 103 -0.97 -5.13 4.87
N ILE A 104 -0.69 -3.85 5.08
CA ILE A 104 -1.34 -3.01 6.11
C ILE A 104 -2.28 -2.08 5.38
N VAL A 105 -3.58 -2.21 5.64
CA VAL A 105 -4.66 -1.54 4.92
C VAL A 105 -5.40 -0.60 5.86
N SER A 106 -5.72 0.61 5.40
CA SER A 106 -6.47 1.59 6.18
C SER A 106 -7.90 1.13 6.46
N ALA A 107 -8.41 1.47 7.66
CA ALA A 107 -9.83 1.33 8.01
C ALA A 107 -10.66 2.60 7.73
N THR A 108 -10.08 3.59 7.05
CA THR A 108 -10.77 4.80 6.57
C THR A 108 -10.43 5.12 5.12
N LYS A 109 -11.39 5.68 4.39
CA LYS A 109 -11.25 6.21 3.01
C LYS A 109 -10.48 7.54 2.99
N ASN A 110 -10.27 8.17 4.14
CA ASN A 110 -9.63 9.48 4.25
C ASN A 110 -8.10 9.43 4.19
N CYS A 111 -7.50 8.27 3.89
CA CYS A 111 -6.05 8.16 3.68
C CYS A 111 -5.75 7.08 2.64
N TYR A 112 -4.46 6.86 2.35
CA TYR A 112 -4.06 5.85 1.36
C TYR A 112 -4.58 4.46 1.74
N PRO A 113 -5.17 3.71 0.78
CA PRO A 113 -5.80 2.43 1.06
C PRO A 113 -4.81 1.39 1.58
N VAL A 114 -3.63 1.27 0.98
CA VAL A 114 -2.53 0.41 1.44
C VAL A 114 -1.43 1.29 2.03
N LEU A 115 -1.19 1.11 3.33
CA LEU A 115 -0.27 1.94 4.13
C LEU A 115 1.16 1.41 4.10
N ALA A 116 1.32 0.08 4.04
CA ALA A 116 2.60 -0.60 3.89
C ALA A 116 2.37 -2.03 3.40
N TYR A 117 3.39 -2.64 2.79
CA TYR A 117 3.33 -4.03 2.37
C TYR A 117 4.75 -4.62 2.29
N SER A 118 4.81 -5.95 2.24
CA SER A 118 6.00 -6.72 1.87
C SER A 118 5.56 -7.93 1.04
N ASP A 119 6.33 -8.30 0.02
CA ASP A 119 6.08 -9.50 -0.77
C ASP A 119 6.47 -10.78 -0.01
N GLU A 120 7.30 -10.65 1.05
CA GLU A 120 7.87 -11.73 1.85
C GLU A 120 7.68 -11.52 3.36
N GLY A 121 7.87 -12.59 4.15
CA GLY A 121 7.79 -12.58 5.61
C GLY A 121 6.36 -12.49 6.14
N SER A 122 6.19 -12.03 7.39
CA SER A 122 4.90 -11.70 7.98
C SER A 122 5.06 -10.55 8.96
N PHE A 123 3.98 -9.82 9.21
CA PHE A 123 3.97 -8.75 10.17
C PHE A 123 3.28 -9.20 11.45
N THR A 124 4.00 -9.12 12.57
CA THR A 124 3.50 -9.49 13.89
C THR A 124 3.70 -8.32 14.86
N LEU A 125 2.74 -8.13 15.76
CA LEU A 125 2.87 -7.15 16.83
C LEU A 125 3.74 -7.76 17.93
N SER A 126 4.91 -7.17 18.14
CA SER A 126 5.84 -7.59 19.19
C SER A 126 6.34 -6.37 19.96
N LYS A 127 6.94 -6.60 21.14
CA LYS A 127 7.58 -5.51 21.90
C LYS A 127 8.87 -5.02 21.25
N ASP A 128 9.42 -5.77 20.30
CA ASP A 128 10.69 -5.50 19.63
C ASP A 128 10.47 -5.29 18.13
N MET A 129 9.70 -4.25 17.81
CA MET A 129 9.43 -3.83 16.43
C MET A 129 10.39 -2.72 15.96
N GLY A 130 11.26 -2.22 16.83
CA GLY A 130 12.18 -1.13 16.54
C GLY A 130 11.49 0.05 15.84
N GLY A 131 12.03 0.45 14.68
CA GLY A 131 11.46 1.54 13.87
C GLY A 131 10.02 1.30 13.39
N ALA A 132 9.59 0.04 13.25
CA ALA A 132 8.22 -0.27 12.84
C ALA A 132 7.19 0.08 13.93
N ALA A 133 7.56 0.07 15.22
CA ALA A 133 6.69 0.57 16.29
C ALA A 133 6.48 2.08 16.17
N VAL A 134 7.55 2.83 15.94
CA VAL A 134 7.49 4.29 15.76
C VAL A 134 6.65 4.64 14.52
N TRP A 135 6.84 3.92 13.42
CA TRP A 135 6.02 4.09 12.22
C TRP A 135 4.54 3.79 12.48
N LEU A 136 4.23 2.69 13.19
CA LEU A 136 2.86 2.31 13.52
C LEU A 136 2.17 3.40 14.34
N ASP A 137 2.84 3.93 15.37
CA ASP A 137 2.30 4.99 16.22
C ASP A 137 2.06 6.30 15.46
N ASN A 138 2.99 6.69 14.59
CA ASN A 138 2.84 7.89 13.77
C ASN A 138 1.73 7.72 12.73
N THR A 139 1.59 6.51 12.17
CA THR A 139 0.52 6.20 11.20
C THR A 139 -0.84 6.23 11.87
N LYS A 140 -0.99 5.69 13.09
CA LYS A 140 -2.23 5.81 13.88
C LYS A 140 -2.63 7.28 14.06
N LYS A 141 -1.68 8.15 14.44
CA LYS A 141 -1.93 9.59 14.61
C LYS A 141 -2.37 10.26 13.30
N ALA A 142 -1.71 9.94 12.19
CA ALA A 142 -2.03 10.51 10.88
C ALA A 142 -3.45 10.13 10.41
N ILE A 143 -3.88 8.90 10.68
CA ILE A 143 -5.24 8.43 10.35
C ILE A 143 -6.29 9.21 11.17
N ILE A 144 -6.12 9.27 12.50
CA ILE A 144 -7.02 10.01 13.40
C ILE A 144 -7.15 11.48 12.98
N ASP A 145 -6.02 12.10 12.65
CA ASP A 145 -5.95 13.49 12.21
C ASP A 145 -6.63 13.69 10.84
N SER A 146 -6.54 12.70 9.94
CA SER A 146 -7.26 12.74 8.66
C SER A 146 -8.77 12.70 8.85
N ASP A 147 -9.28 11.78 9.68
CA ASP A 147 -10.71 11.67 9.96
C ASP A 147 -11.25 12.91 10.69
N SER A 148 -10.48 13.47 11.60
CA SER A 148 -10.83 14.70 12.34
C SER A 148 -10.94 15.92 11.41
N ARG A 149 -10.02 16.05 10.45
CA ARG A 149 -10.06 17.13 9.47
C ARG A 149 -11.31 17.08 8.60
N VAL A 150 -11.70 15.90 8.13
CA VAL A 150 -12.90 15.75 7.30
C VAL A 150 -14.16 16.14 8.08
N ASN A 151 -14.31 15.65 9.32
CA ASN A 151 -15.46 15.99 10.17
C ASN A 151 -15.60 17.50 10.41
N PHE A 152 -14.49 18.22 10.56
CA PHE A 152 -14.51 19.69 10.71
C PHE A 152 -15.09 20.43 9.49
N PHE A 153 -14.94 19.90 8.27
CA PHE A 153 -15.49 20.50 7.06
C PHE A 153 -16.96 20.16 6.82
N ILE A 154 -17.46 19.06 7.39
CA ILE A 154 -18.86 18.63 7.23
C ILE A 154 -19.79 19.31 8.24
N GLU A 155 -19.29 19.71 9.42
CA GLU A 155 -20.08 20.37 10.48
C GLU A 155 -20.24 21.90 10.31
N LYS A 156 -19.76 22.50 9.21
CA LYS A 156 -19.87 23.94 8.91
C LYS A 156 -20.75 24.23 7.71
#